data_AF-A0A959P307-F1
#
_entry.id   AF-A0A959P307-F1
#
_cell.length_a   1.000
_cell.length_b   1.000
_cell.length_c   1.000
_cell.angle_alpha   90.00
_cell.angle_beta   90.00
_cell.angle_gamma   90.00
#
_symmetry.space_group_name_H-M   'P 1'
#
loop_
_entity.id
_entity.type
_entity.pdbx_description
1 polymer ?
#
loop_
_entity_poly.entity_id
_entity_poly.type
_entity_poly.pdbx_seq_one_letter_code
_entity_poly.pdbx_strand_id
1 'polypeptide(L)'
;MKKIIIYILTITTAIFGIQACKTYYFRSNYKDTNSLIHATNNIQTKPYLKAHLKNGDVCILRDSWIVDTVTNVLTGTGTKYNFNRIKISEGSISIPIDSVVIFETNKKIKNPEAGRIAALSILAGLDVIAGIICISNPKACFGSCPTFYINENDNFHYADAEGFSNAISPSLEYYDIDALDNKPLFQNTFSITMKNEALETHCVNDVKLLAYPRKKGERVYQSPTNDFYLCENNYTLTEASANEGDITTLLKNEDRQERFSFSDENNLSSKEEVFLSFNNVKNADKLGLLLNFRQTLMTTYFIYSAMGYMGDEVGDIFAKMEMNKETKEKLKGGIKKELGNIDIYLWNEQKN
;
A
#
# COMPACT_ATOMS: atom_id res chain seq x y z
N MET A 1 9.88 -51.35 -32.20
CA MET A 1 9.44 -49.93 -32.29
C MET A 1 8.58 -49.47 -31.11
N LYS A 2 7.43 -50.11 -30.79
CA LYS A 2 6.55 -49.68 -29.67
C LYS A 2 7.25 -49.52 -28.30
N LYS A 3 8.12 -50.46 -27.91
CA LYS A 3 8.86 -50.36 -26.63
C LYS A 3 9.81 -49.17 -26.58
N ILE A 4 10.51 -48.87 -27.67
CA ILE A 4 11.45 -47.75 -27.77
C ILE A 4 10.69 -46.41 -27.65
N ILE A 5 9.52 -46.30 -28.29
CA ILE A 5 8.66 -45.12 -28.19
C ILE A 5 8.17 -44.90 -26.75
N ILE A 6 7.79 -45.98 -26.05
CA ILE A 6 7.35 -45.89 -24.64
C ILE A 6 8.50 -45.42 -23.74
N TYR A 7 9.72 -45.94 -23.91
CA TYR A 7 10.89 -45.49 -23.15
C TYR A 7 11.27 -44.04 -23.43
N ILE A 8 11.17 -43.59 -24.69
CA ILE A 8 11.43 -42.18 -25.03
C ILE A 8 10.37 -41.29 -24.37
N LEU A 9 9.10 -41.69 -24.38
CA LEU A 9 8.01 -40.92 -23.76
C LEU A 9 8.19 -40.83 -22.24
N THR A 10 8.50 -41.93 -21.55
CA THR A 10 8.70 -41.90 -20.09
C THR A 10 9.92 -41.06 -19.70
N ILE A 11 11.02 -41.14 -20.45
CA ILE A 11 12.21 -40.32 -20.20
C ILE A 11 11.90 -38.83 -20.45
N THR A 12 11.23 -38.48 -21.54
CA THR A 12 10.85 -37.08 -21.79
C THR A 12 9.88 -36.56 -20.73
N THR A 13 8.88 -37.35 -20.33
CA THR A 13 7.95 -36.95 -19.27
C THR A 13 8.65 -36.78 -17.93
N ALA A 14 9.63 -37.63 -17.60
CA ALA A 14 10.45 -37.49 -16.39
C ALA A 14 11.34 -36.25 -16.45
N ILE A 15 11.97 -35.95 -17.59
CA ILE A 15 12.78 -34.74 -17.78
C ILE A 15 11.91 -33.48 -17.68
N PHE A 16 10.74 -33.47 -18.30
CA PHE A 16 9.78 -32.37 -18.17
C PHE A 16 9.23 -32.25 -16.75
N GLY A 17 8.99 -33.35 -16.04
CA GLY A 17 8.59 -33.36 -14.63
C GLY A 17 9.69 -32.78 -13.72
N ILE A 18 10.96 -33.12 -13.95
CA ILE A 18 12.10 -32.60 -13.19
C ILE A 18 12.35 -31.11 -13.53
N GLN A 19 12.20 -30.70 -14.80
CA GLN A 19 12.30 -29.29 -15.18
C GLN A 19 11.11 -28.45 -14.70
N ALA A 20 9.90 -29.04 -14.59
CA ALA A 20 8.74 -28.41 -13.99
C ALA A 20 8.85 -28.33 -12.45
N CYS A 21 9.58 -29.25 -11.83
CA CYS A 21 10.03 -29.18 -10.44
C CYS A 21 11.32 -28.36 -10.27
N LYS A 22 11.50 -27.28 -11.05
CA LYS A 22 12.43 -26.23 -10.62
C LYS A 22 11.89 -25.67 -9.31
N THR A 23 12.55 -25.99 -8.20
CA THR A 23 12.35 -25.29 -6.92
C THR A 23 12.67 -23.83 -7.18
N TYR A 24 11.65 -23.04 -7.45
CA TYR A 24 11.76 -21.60 -7.44
C TYR A 24 11.94 -21.22 -5.97
N TYR A 25 13.20 -20.96 -5.61
CA TYR A 25 13.53 -20.31 -4.34
C TYR A 25 13.10 -18.84 -4.44
N PHE A 26 11.79 -18.62 -4.45
CA PHE A 26 11.24 -17.29 -4.35
C PHE A 26 11.82 -16.68 -3.08
N ARG A 27 12.65 -15.64 -3.25
CA ARG A 27 13.16 -14.81 -2.17
C ARG A 27 14.18 -15.43 -1.20
N SER A 28 14.81 -16.57 -1.52
CA SER A 28 15.96 -17.06 -0.73
C SER A 28 17.12 -16.07 -0.69
N ASN A 29 17.25 -15.24 -1.72
CA ASN A 29 18.19 -14.13 -1.78
C ASN A 29 17.96 -13.08 -0.70
N TYR A 30 16.74 -12.93 -0.15
CA TYR A 30 16.49 -12.06 1.01
C TYR A 30 17.09 -12.66 2.27
N LYS A 31 16.98 -13.98 2.47
CA LYS A 31 17.67 -14.66 3.58
C LYS A 31 19.18 -14.52 3.45
N ASP A 32 19.75 -14.63 2.25
CA ASP A 32 21.19 -14.45 2.03
C ASP A 32 21.62 -12.98 2.22
N THR A 33 20.80 -12.02 1.78
CA THR A 33 21.02 -10.58 1.96
C THR A 33 20.90 -10.18 3.43
N ASN A 34 19.90 -10.67 4.14
CA ASN A 34 19.69 -10.43 5.57
C ASN A 34 20.76 -11.14 6.38
N SER A 35 21.13 -12.37 6.03
CA SER A 35 22.28 -13.06 6.65
C SER A 35 23.57 -12.26 6.47
N LEU A 36 23.76 -11.60 5.32
CA LEU A 36 24.89 -10.68 5.12
C LEU A 36 24.80 -9.46 6.05
N ILE A 37 23.61 -8.85 6.18
CA ILE A 37 23.35 -7.71 7.07
C ILE A 37 23.60 -8.10 8.54
N HIS A 38 23.03 -9.21 9.01
CA HIS A 38 23.15 -9.68 10.40
C HIS A 38 24.55 -10.24 10.72
N ALA A 39 25.21 -10.92 9.78
CA ALA A 39 26.59 -11.39 9.96
C ALA A 39 27.61 -10.24 10.06
N THR A 40 27.26 -9.04 9.58
CA THR A 40 28.10 -7.85 9.68
C THR A 40 28.00 -7.08 11.00
N ASN A 41 27.12 -7.47 11.94
CA ASN A 41 26.97 -6.78 13.23
C ASN A 41 28.25 -6.79 14.12
N ASN A 42 29.20 -7.69 13.87
CA ASN A 42 30.47 -7.80 14.61
C ASN A 42 31.73 -7.60 13.74
N ILE A 43 31.58 -7.20 12.48
CA ILE A 43 32.71 -6.89 11.59
C ILE A 43 32.72 -5.38 11.41
N GLN A 44 33.89 -4.75 11.49
CA GLN A 44 34.05 -3.33 11.15
C GLN A 44 33.43 -3.10 9.75
N THR A 45 32.21 -2.56 9.71
CA THR A 45 31.39 -2.66 8.50
C THR A 45 32.01 -1.77 7.43
N LYS A 46 32.47 -2.40 6.34
CA LYS A 46 32.85 -1.63 5.17
C LYS A 46 31.64 -0.83 4.72
N PRO A 47 31.82 0.45 4.38
CA PRO A 47 30.69 1.29 4.06
C PRO A 47 30.07 0.77 2.74
N TYR A 48 28.75 0.81 2.63
CA TYR A 48 28.02 0.58 1.37
C TYR A 48 27.14 1.77 1.04
N LEU A 49 26.83 1.97 -0.25
CA LEU A 49 25.83 2.92 -0.70
C LEU A 49 24.97 2.28 -1.77
N LYS A 50 23.67 2.17 -1.50
CA LYS A 50 22.68 1.66 -2.43
C LYS A 50 21.87 2.83 -2.97
N ALA A 51 21.87 3.02 -4.28
CA ALA A 51 21.15 4.08 -4.98
C ALA A 51 19.94 3.48 -5.71
N HIS A 52 18.75 4.00 -5.43
CA HIS A 52 17.50 3.64 -6.08
C HIS A 52 17.21 4.67 -7.17
N LEU A 53 17.16 4.26 -8.44
CA LEU A 53 17.02 5.19 -9.56
C LEU A 53 15.54 5.41 -9.93
N LYS A 54 15.23 6.56 -10.55
CA LYS A 54 13.88 6.93 -11.02
C LYS A 54 13.25 5.92 -11.99
N ASN A 55 14.08 5.15 -12.69
CA ASN A 55 13.62 4.09 -13.61
C ASN A 55 13.44 2.72 -12.92
N GLY A 56 13.57 2.64 -11.59
CA GLY A 56 13.43 1.40 -10.81
C GLY A 56 14.70 0.54 -10.70
N ASP A 57 15.78 0.90 -11.40
CA ASP A 57 17.08 0.24 -11.28
C ASP A 57 17.69 0.50 -9.88
N VAL A 58 18.57 -0.41 -9.45
CA VAL A 58 19.30 -0.29 -8.18
C VAL A 58 20.79 -0.48 -8.42
N CYS A 59 21.60 0.44 -7.91
CA CYS A 59 23.05 0.32 -7.89
C CYS A 59 23.54 0.12 -6.45
N ILE A 60 24.35 -0.90 -6.19
CA ILE A 60 24.95 -1.15 -4.86
C ILE A 60 26.45 -0.94 -4.97
N LEU A 61 26.95 0.18 -4.44
CA LEU A 61 28.37 0.52 -4.33
C LEU A 61 28.93 -0.03 -3.02
N ARG A 62 30.13 -0.60 -3.07
CA ARG A 62 30.81 -1.23 -1.92
C ARG A 62 32.13 -0.53 -1.65
N ASP A 63 32.57 -0.57 -0.39
CA ASP A 63 33.88 -0.16 0.14
C ASP A 63 34.18 1.34 0.06
N SER A 64 33.96 1.99 -1.07
CA SER A 64 34.13 3.44 -1.25
C SER A 64 33.28 3.99 -2.39
N TRP A 65 32.85 5.23 -2.22
CA TRP A 65 32.18 6.03 -3.24
C TRP A 65 32.57 7.49 -3.09
N ILE A 66 32.52 8.22 -4.20
CA ILE A 66 32.86 9.63 -4.28
C ILE A 66 31.67 10.37 -4.85
N VAL A 67 31.25 11.42 -4.14
CA VAL A 67 30.24 12.37 -4.61
C VAL A 67 30.99 13.57 -5.19
N ASP A 68 30.89 13.77 -6.50
CA ASP A 68 31.35 14.98 -7.15
C ASP A 68 30.18 15.98 -7.18
N THR A 69 30.27 17.01 -6.35
CA THR A 69 29.26 18.07 -6.21
C THR A 69 29.31 19.09 -7.34
N VAL A 70 30.39 19.15 -8.12
CA VAL A 70 30.53 20.05 -9.28
C VAL A 70 29.83 19.45 -10.48
N THR A 71 30.06 18.16 -10.75
CA THR A 71 29.42 17.46 -11.87
C THR A 71 28.08 16.80 -11.50
N ASN A 72 27.73 16.79 -10.21
CA ASN A 72 26.51 16.19 -9.66
C ASN A 72 26.42 14.68 -9.95
N VAL A 73 27.55 13.98 -9.80
CA VAL A 73 27.70 12.55 -10.11
C VAL A 73 28.27 11.80 -8.91
N LEU A 74 27.68 10.65 -8.63
CA LEU A 74 28.18 9.67 -7.69
C LEU A 74 28.96 8.58 -8.46
N THR A 75 30.20 8.33 -8.05
CA THR A 75 31.03 7.26 -8.61
C THR A 75 31.46 6.26 -7.54
N GLY A 76 31.59 5.00 -7.92
CA GLY A 76 32.08 3.96 -7.03
C GLY A 76 32.22 2.62 -7.74
N THR A 77 32.65 1.59 -7.02
CA THR A 77 32.68 0.22 -7.54
C THR A 77 31.53 -0.57 -6.95
N GLY A 78 30.78 -1.28 -7.78
CA GLY A 78 29.57 -1.94 -7.33
C GLY A 78 28.88 -2.79 -8.37
N THR A 79 27.62 -3.12 -8.11
CA THR A 79 26.76 -3.91 -9.00
C THR A 79 25.52 -3.11 -9.35
N LYS A 80 25.13 -3.11 -10.64
CA LYS A 80 23.87 -2.55 -11.11
C LYS A 80 22.86 -3.67 -11.36
N TYR A 81 21.64 -3.47 -10.90
CA TYR A 81 20.48 -4.34 -11.11
C TYR A 81 19.38 -3.57 -11.83
N ASN A 82 18.63 -4.24 -12.70
CA ASN A 82 17.45 -3.64 -13.32
C ASN A 82 16.25 -3.61 -12.35
N PHE A 83 15.13 -3.04 -12.80
CA PHE A 83 13.87 -3.04 -12.04
C PHE A 83 13.39 -4.43 -11.61
N ASN A 84 13.70 -5.50 -12.36
CA ASN A 84 13.44 -6.90 -12.00
C ASN A 84 14.50 -7.52 -11.07
N ARG A 85 15.44 -6.72 -10.55
CA ARG A 85 16.57 -7.15 -9.70
C ARG A 85 17.51 -8.16 -10.38
N ILE A 86 17.53 -8.18 -11.71
CA ILE A 86 18.50 -8.95 -12.50
C ILE A 86 19.77 -8.11 -12.63
N LYS A 87 20.92 -8.72 -12.32
CA LYS A 87 22.24 -8.07 -12.44
C LYS A 87 22.49 -7.71 -13.91
N ILE A 88 22.75 -6.42 -14.17
CA ILE A 88 23.10 -5.88 -15.49
C ILE A 88 24.62 -5.80 -15.64
N SER A 89 25.31 -5.27 -14.62
CA SER A 89 26.75 -5.03 -14.68
C SER A 89 27.38 -5.00 -13.29
N GLU A 90 28.71 -5.16 -13.25
CA GLU A 90 29.54 -5.04 -12.05
C GLU A 90 30.87 -4.39 -12.40
N GLY A 91 31.42 -3.60 -11.47
CA GLY A 91 32.64 -2.82 -11.68
C GLY A 91 32.43 -1.34 -11.35
N SER A 92 33.13 -0.46 -12.06
CA SER A 92 32.98 0.99 -11.88
C SER A 92 31.60 1.45 -12.37
N ILE A 93 30.89 2.18 -11.51
CA ILE A 93 29.56 2.73 -11.77
C ILE A 93 29.62 4.25 -11.58
N SER A 94 28.97 4.97 -12.48
CA SER A 94 28.76 6.42 -12.43
C SER A 94 27.26 6.69 -12.49
N ILE A 95 26.75 7.45 -11.53
CA ILE A 95 25.31 7.68 -11.29
C ILE A 95 25.07 9.19 -11.21
N PRO A 96 24.33 9.79 -12.15
CA PRO A 96 23.86 11.17 -12.00
C PRO A 96 22.97 11.27 -10.76
N ILE A 97 23.26 12.19 -9.85
CA ILE A 97 22.52 12.29 -8.57
C ILE A 97 21.05 12.61 -8.83
N ASP A 98 20.74 13.44 -9.82
CA ASP A 98 19.36 13.78 -10.21
C ASP A 98 18.56 12.58 -10.78
N SER A 99 19.21 11.46 -11.07
CA SER A 99 18.57 10.20 -11.45
C SER A 99 18.18 9.33 -10.25
N VAL A 100 18.66 9.67 -9.06
CA VAL A 100 18.43 8.91 -7.82
C VAL A 100 17.20 9.43 -7.10
N VAL A 101 16.40 8.50 -6.61
CA VAL A 101 15.22 8.71 -5.77
C VAL A 101 15.60 8.64 -4.30
N ILE A 102 16.28 7.57 -3.90
CA ILE A 102 16.67 7.29 -2.51
C ILE A 102 18.09 6.70 -2.46
N PHE A 103 18.83 7.07 -1.42
CA PHE A 103 20.08 6.41 -1.04
C PHE A 103 19.92 5.67 0.29
N GLU A 104 20.43 4.44 0.37
CA GLU A 104 20.56 3.68 1.61
C GLU A 104 22.06 3.44 1.90
N THR A 105 22.51 3.70 3.12
CA THR A 105 23.90 3.44 3.55
C THR A 105 23.98 3.17 5.05
N ASN A 106 24.97 2.38 5.46
CA ASN A 106 25.31 2.14 6.86
C ASN A 106 26.20 3.23 7.49
N LYS A 107 26.52 4.31 6.76
CA LYS A 107 27.37 5.40 7.26
C LYS A 107 26.60 6.72 7.30
N LYS A 108 26.56 7.36 8.47
CA LYS A 108 26.02 8.72 8.62
C LYS A 108 26.83 9.68 7.73
N ILE A 109 26.16 10.33 6.79
CA ILE A 109 26.77 11.32 5.91
C ILE A 109 26.92 12.62 6.70
N LYS A 110 28.15 13.11 6.86
CA LYS A 110 28.46 14.37 7.54
C LYS A 110 28.40 15.51 6.51
N ASN A 111 27.82 16.65 6.89
CA ASN A 111 27.62 17.85 6.05
C ASN A 111 26.73 17.62 4.80
N PRO A 112 25.46 17.23 4.97
CA PRO A 112 24.54 16.94 3.86
C PRO A 112 24.10 18.18 3.04
N GLU A 113 24.39 19.41 3.47
CA GLU A 113 23.82 20.60 2.84
C GLU A 113 24.76 21.36 1.89
N ALA A 114 24.42 21.30 0.60
CA ALA A 114 24.05 22.49 -0.18
C ALA A 114 23.18 22.05 -1.37
N GLY A 115 21.87 21.99 -1.17
CA GLY A 115 20.87 22.18 -2.24
C GLY A 115 20.15 20.96 -2.81
N ARG A 116 20.73 19.75 -2.87
CA ARG A 116 20.07 18.62 -3.58
C ARG A 116 20.23 17.24 -2.97
N ILE A 117 21.18 17.08 -2.05
CA ILE A 117 21.35 15.84 -1.26
C ILE A 117 20.61 15.97 0.09
N ALA A 118 19.51 16.73 0.14
CA ALA A 118 18.62 16.82 1.31
C ALA A 118 17.62 15.64 1.37
N ALA A 119 17.47 14.87 0.29
CA ALA A 119 16.78 13.56 0.30
C ALA A 119 17.60 12.47 1.04
N LEU A 120 18.67 12.85 1.75
CA LEU A 120 19.57 11.97 2.53
C LEU A 120 19.03 11.58 3.91
N SER A 121 17.73 11.69 4.14
CA SER A 121 17.08 11.09 5.31
C SER A 121 17.03 9.57 5.14
N ILE A 122 18.21 8.95 5.24
CA ILE A 122 18.40 7.56 5.63
C ILE A 122 17.51 7.34 6.85
N LEU A 123 16.74 6.25 6.85
CA LEU A 123 15.98 5.64 7.95
C LEU A 123 16.76 5.69 9.29
N ALA A 124 16.79 6.85 9.92
CA ALA A 124 17.42 7.15 11.19
C ALA A 124 16.73 8.38 11.79
N GLY A 125 15.48 8.17 12.25
CA GLY A 125 14.67 9.19 12.88
C GLY A 125 14.02 10.15 11.89
N LEU A 126 12.74 10.43 12.11
CA LEU A 126 11.92 11.39 11.36
C LEU A 126 12.69 12.71 11.14
N ASP A 127 13.11 12.95 9.90
CA ASP A 127 13.62 14.25 9.49
C ASP A 127 12.46 15.25 9.52
N VAL A 128 12.59 16.34 10.27
CA VAL A 128 11.52 17.34 10.50
C VAL A 128 11.03 17.95 9.18
N ILE A 129 11.92 18.08 8.19
CA ILE A 129 11.59 18.61 6.87
C ILE A 129 10.77 17.60 6.06
N ALA A 130 11.13 16.31 6.11
CA ALA A 130 10.33 15.25 5.51
C ALA A 130 8.95 15.20 6.19
N GLY A 131 8.89 15.34 7.52
CA GLY A 131 7.65 15.43 8.28
C GLY A 131 6.70 16.53 7.79
N ILE A 132 7.20 17.74 7.51
CA ILE A 132 6.37 18.86 7.02
C ILE A 132 5.82 18.60 5.60
N ILE A 133 6.65 18.04 4.71
CA ILE A 133 6.22 17.65 3.36
C ILE A 133 5.18 16.53 3.45
N CYS A 134 5.38 15.55 4.33
CA CYS A 134 4.46 14.45 4.55
C CYS A 134 3.18 14.85 5.30
N ILE A 135 3.18 15.94 6.07
CA ILE A 135 1.94 16.50 6.62
C ILE A 135 1.12 17.18 5.52
N SER A 136 1.81 17.85 4.58
CA SER A 136 1.15 18.61 3.51
C SER A 136 0.72 17.72 2.33
N ASN A 137 1.44 16.63 2.07
CA ASN A 137 1.08 15.59 1.11
C ASN A 137 1.40 14.20 1.69
N PRO A 138 0.55 13.70 2.61
CA PRO A 138 0.80 12.42 3.26
C PRO A 138 0.83 11.24 2.29
N LYS A 139 0.06 11.34 1.20
CA LYS A 139 -0.07 10.28 0.21
C LYS A 139 1.22 10.08 -0.60
N ALA A 140 1.95 11.16 -0.88
CA ALA A 140 3.26 11.07 -1.54
C ALA A 140 4.35 10.47 -0.65
N CYS A 141 4.18 10.52 0.67
CA CYS A 141 5.16 10.02 1.64
C CYS A 141 4.91 8.60 2.12
N PHE A 142 3.65 8.18 2.21
CA PHE A 142 3.26 6.87 2.74
C PHE A 142 2.41 6.15 1.71
N GLY A 143 3.11 5.41 0.86
CA GLY A 143 2.72 5.23 -0.53
C GLY A 143 1.93 3.99 -0.92
N SER A 144 1.50 3.12 -0.02
CA SER A 144 1.13 1.74 -0.42
C SER A 144 -0.07 1.58 -1.37
N CYS A 145 -1.02 2.53 -1.38
CA CYS A 145 -2.27 2.39 -2.15
C CYS A 145 -2.20 3.10 -3.50
N PRO A 146 -2.46 2.40 -4.62
CA PRO A 146 -2.68 3.06 -5.89
C PRO A 146 -4.01 3.82 -5.88
N THR A 147 -4.05 4.95 -6.57
CA THR A 147 -5.27 5.75 -6.74
C THR A 147 -5.84 5.57 -8.13
N PHE A 148 -7.16 5.61 -8.24
CA PHE A 148 -7.88 5.43 -9.49
C PHE A 148 -8.75 6.65 -9.79
N TYR A 149 -8.78 7.02 -11.07
CA TYR A 149 -9.46 8.22 -11.53
C TYR A 149 -10.28 7.95 -12.80
N ILE A 150 -11.52 8.37 -12.80
CA ILE A 150 -12.35 8.53 -14.00
C ILE A 150 -11.82 9.70 -14.83
N ASN A 151 -11.47 10.82 -14.17
CA ASN A 151 -10.80 11.95 -14.81
C ASN A 151 -9.30 11.89 -14.57
N GLU A 152 -8.53 11.55 -15.62
CA GLU A 152 -7.07 11.41 -15.54
C GLU A 152 -6.34 12.68 -15.07
N ASN A 153 -6.95 13.87 -15.15
CA ASN A 153 -6.34 15.13 -14.76
C ASN A 153 -6.53 15.48 -13.28
N ASP A 154 -7.32 14.69 -12.55
CA ASP A 154 -7.54 14.90 -11.13
C ASP A 154 -6.29 14.55 -10.32
N ASN A 155 -6.14 15.24 -9.18
CA ASN A 155 -5.08 14.94 -8.22
C ASN A 155 -5.60 14.00 -7.11
N PHE A 156 -4.71 13.48 -6.28
CA PHE A 156 -5.03 12.48 -5.26
C PHE A 156 -6.11 12.87 -4.24
N HIS A 157 -6.38 14.16 -4.00
CA HIS A 157 -7.52 14.58 -3.19
C HIS A 157 -8.88 14.30 -3.85
N TYR A 158 -8.87 14.01 -5.15
CA TYR A 158 -10.04 13.79 -5.98
C TYR A 158 -10.06 12.39 -6.60
N ALA A 159 -9.30 11.44 -6.07
CA ALA A 159 -9.37 10.04 -6.50
C ALA A 159 -10.79 9.48 -6.35
N ASP A 160 -11.25 8.73 -7.35
CA ASP A 160 -12.56 8.07 -7.36
C ASP A 160 -12.53 6.71 -6.66
N ALA A 161 -11.34 6.15 -6.47
CA ALA A 161 -11.08 4.94 -5.69
C ALA A 161 -9.62 4.91 -5.20
N GLU A 162 -9.37 4.19 -4.10
CA GLU A 162 -8.07 4.04 -3.48
C GLU A 162 -7.88 2.57 -3.11
N GLY A 163 -6.96 1.90 -3.79
CA GLY A 163 -6.76 0.47 -3.60
C GLY A 163 -6.04 0.10 -2.30
N PHE A 164 -5.40 -1.07 -2.33
CA PHE A 164 -4.98 -1.79 -1.14
C PHE A 164 -3.85 -1.11 -0.32
N SER A 165 -4.16 -0.68 0.91
CA SER A 165 -3.22 -0.04 1.83
C SER A 165 -2.19 -0.97 2.48
N ASN A 166 -2.42 -2.28 2.55
CA ASN A 166 -1.55 -3.21 3.27
C ASN A 166 -0.90 -4.28 2.38
N ALA A 167 -1.21 -4.32 1.09
CA ALA A 167 -0.72 -5.35 0.17
C ALA A 167 0.72 -5.05 -0.32
N ILE A 168 1.62 -4.78 0.63
CA ILE A 168 3.03 -4.39 0.37
C ILE A 168 3.95 -5.59 0.13
N SER A 169 3.42 -6.81 0.23
CA SER A 169 4.13 -8.04 -0.11
C SER A 169 3.16 -9.13 -0.58
N PRO A 170 3.61 -10.12 -1.37
CA PRO A 170 2.79 -11.28 -1.76
C PRO A 170 2.13 -12.01 -0.58
N SER A 171 2.79 -12.14 0.58
CA SER A 171 2.13 -12.74 1.75
C SER A 171 0.91 -11.96 2.26
N LEU A 172 0.85 -10.67 1.95
CA LEU A 172 -0.19 -9.72 2.34
C LEU A 172 -1.13 -9.39 1.17
N GLU A 173 -1.09 -10.13 0.06
CA GLU A 173 -2.00 -9.94 -1.07
C GLU A 173 -3.46 -10.08 -0.62
N TYR A 174 -4.28 -9.11 -1.02
CA TYR A 174 -5.73 -9.13 -0.91
C TYR A 174 -6.32 -8.34 -2.09
N TYR A 175 -7.65 -8.39 -2.22
CA TYR A 175 -8.39 -7.55 -3.16
C TYR A 175 -9.39 -6.69 -2.39
N ASP A 176 -9.62 -5.49 -2.89
CA ASP A 176 -10.67 -4.57 -2.49
C ASP A 176 -11.58 -4.26 -3.68
N ILE A 177 -12.73 -3.66 -3.37
CA ILE A 177 -13.71 -3.21 -4.36
C ILE A 177 -14.17 -1.84 -3.89
N ASP A 178 -13.94 -0.83 -4.70
CA ASP A 178 -14.39 0.53 -4.45
C ASP A 178 -15.54 0.91 -5.39
N ALA A 179 -16.48 1.68 -4.86
CA ALA A 179 -17.54 2.27 -5.65
C ALA A 179 -17.04 3.58 -6.29
N LEU A 180 -16.94 3.61 -7.62
CA LEU A 180 -16.46 4.77 -8.40
C LEU A 180 -17.39 6.00 -8.42
N ASP A 181 -18.34 6.07 -7.49
CA ASP A 181 -19.53 6.92 -7.46
C ASP A 181 -19.96 7.62 -8.79
N ASN A 182 -20.10 6.86 -9.87
CA ASN A 182 -20.23 7.48 -11.19
C ASN A 182 -21.65 8.01 -11.45
N LYS A 183 -21.73 9.14 -12.16
CA LYS A 183 -22.96 9.56 -12.84
C LYS A 183 -23.37 8.51 -13.88
N PRO A 184 -24.66 8.42 -14.26
CA PRO A 184 -25.08 7.55 -15.35
C PRO A 184 -24.20 7.72 -16.60
N LEU A 185 -23.59 6.62 -17.03
CA LEU A 185 -22.74 6.58 -18.21
C LEU A 185 -23.57 6.03 -19.37
N PHE A 186 -23.62 6.77 -20.48
CA PHE A 186 -24.36 6.39 -21.68
C PHE A 186 -23.42 6.05 -22.85
N GLN A 187 -22.12 6.16 -22.63
CA GLN A 187 -21.09 5.89 -23.63
C GLN A 187 -20.72 4.40 -23.61
N ASN A 188 -20.30 3.88 -24.76
CA ASN A 188 -19.87 2.49 -24.89
C ASN A 188 -18.42 2.25 -24.44
N THR A 189 -17.69 3.31 -24.11
CA THR A 189 -16.30 3.25 -23.64
C THR A 189 -16.24 3.84 -22.24
N PHE A 190 -15.57 3.13 -21.34
CA PHE A 190 -15.23 3.61 -20.01
C PHE A 190 -13.72 3.47 -19.82
N SER A 191 -13.09 4.55 -19.38
CA SER A 191 -11.66 4.58 -19.09
C SER A 191 -11.46 4.90 -17.61
N ILE A 192 -10.47 4.26 -17.01
CA ILE A 192 -10.02 4.53 -15.65
C ILE A 192 -8.50 4.59 -15.65
N THR A 193 -7.94 5.58 -14.96
CA THR A 193 -6.50 5.77 -14.85
C THR A 193 -6.05 5.37 -13.46
N MET A 194 -5.10 4.45 -13.36
CA MET A 194 -4.41 4.14 -12.12
C MET A 194 -3.13 4.96 -12.05
N LYS A 195 -2.91 5.68 -10.94
CA LYS A 195 -1.67 6.41 -10.71
C LYS A 195 -0.92 5.86 -9.50
N ASN A 196 0.38 6.06 -9.54
CA ASN A 196 1.24 5.89 -8.40
C ASN A 196 1.57 7.29 -7.85
N GLU A 197 1.04 7.60 -6.67
CA GLU A 197 1.21 8.92 -6.04
C GLU A 197 2.49 9.02 -5.20
N ALA A 198 3.13 7.88 -4.92
CA ALA A 198 4.33 7.79 -4.11
C ALA A 198 5.49 7.17 -4.88
N LEU A 199 6.70 7.29 -4.35
CA LEU A 199 7.89 6.72 -4.98
C LEU A 199 8.08 5.25 -4.59
N GLU A 200 7.06 4.44 -4.87
CA GLU A 200 7.08 2.99 -4.67
C GLU A 200 6.81 2.21 -5.95
N THR A 201 6.86 0.87 -5.88
CA THR A 201 6.52 0.00 -7.01
C THR A 201 5.31 -0.83 -6.64
N HIS A 202 4.16 -0.53 -7.24
CA HIS A 202 2.96 -1.32 -7.06
C HIS A 202 3.05 -2.60 -7.89
N CYS A 203 2.79 -3.73 -7.25
CA CYS A 203 2.63 -5.02 -7.93
C CYS A 203 1.14 -5.36 -7.95
N VAL A 204 0.48 -5.09 -9.08
CA VAL A 204 -0.96 -5.35 -9.25
C VAL A 204 -1.15 -6.64 -10.04
N ASN A 205 -1.88 -7.58 -9.45
CA ASN A 205 -2.18 -8.86 -10.10
C ASN A 205 -3.32 -8.73 -11.12
N ASP A 206 -4.39 -8.00 -10.75
CA ASP A 206 -5.57 -7.83 -11.59
C ASP A 206 -6.30 -6.51 -11.28
N VAL A 207 -6.97 -5.94 -12.28
CA VAL A 207 -7.84 -4.77 -12.14
C VAL A 207 -9.14 -5.08 -12.88
N LYS A 208 -10.26 -5.10 -12.14
CA LYS A 208 -11.57 -5.44 -12.69
C LYS A 208 -12.54 -4.27 -12.56
N LEU A 209 -13.28 -4.04 -13.64
CA LEU A 209 -14.47 -3.18 -13.61
C LEU A 209 -15.71 -4.06 -13.45
N LEU A 210 -16.40 -3.92 -12.33
CA LEU A 210 -17.71 -4.55 -12.11
C LEU A 210 -18.79 -3.56 -12.55
N ALA A 211 -19.46 -3.85 -13.67
CA ALA A 211 -20.50 -3.00 -14.23
C ALA A 211 -21.87 -3.68 -14.16
N TYR A 212 -22.89 -2.93 -13.75
CA TYR A 212 -24.27 -3.40 -13.69
C TYR A 212 -25.22 -2.38 -14.33
N PRO A 213 -26.10 -2.79 -15.26
CA PRO A 213 -27.09 -1.89 -15.85
C PRO A 213 -28.15 -1.51 -14.81
N ARG A 214 -28.46 -0.21 -14.69
CA ARG A 214 -29.44 0.31 -13.73
C ARG A 214 -30.41 1.28 -14.39
N LYS A 215 -31.65 1.33 -13.89
CA LYS A 215 -32.65 2.32 -14.29
C LYS A 215 -32.45 3.64 -13.54
N LYS A 216 -33.17 4.67 -13.96
CA LYS A 216 -33.21 5.95 -13.25
C LYS A 216 -33.78 5.74 -11.84
N GLY A 217 -33.02 6.17 -10.83
CA GLY A 217 -33.40 6.03 -9.40
C GLY A 217 -32.88 4.75 -8.72
N GLU A 218 -32.29 3.83 -9.49
CA GLU A 218 -31.64 2.63 -8.94
C GLU A 218 -30.14 2.86 -8.73
N ARG A 219 -29.58 2.22 -7.71
CA ARG A 219 -28.13 2.20 -7.43
C ARG A 219 -27.73 0.83 -6.89
N VAL A 220 -26.56 0.33 -7.28
CA VAL A 220 -25.99 -0.88 -6.66
C VAL A 220 -25.05 -0.45 -5.53
N TYR A 221 -25.22 -1.07 -4.36
CA TYR A 221 -24.33 -0.90 -3.21
C TYR A 221 -23.75 -2.25 -2.78
N GLN A 222 -22.57 -2.21 -2.19
CA GLN A 222 -21.83 -3.38 -1.70
C GLN A 222 -21.91 -3.43 -0.17
N SER A 223 -22.15 -4.60 0.39
CA SER A 223 -22.06 -4.83 1.84
C SER A 223 -20.62 -5.10 2.30
N PRO A 224 -20.33 -5.04 3.61
CA PRO A 224 -19.03 -5.45 4.15
C PRO A 224 -18.64 -6.91 3.86
N THR A 225 -19.59 -7.76 3.47
CA THR A 225 -19.39 -9.17 3.09
C THR A 225 -19.23 -9.37 1.57
N ASN A 226 -19.14 -8.28 0.79
CA ASN A 226 -19.07 -8.28 -0.67
C ASN A 226 -20.33 -8.81 -1.37
N ASP A 227 -21.49 -8.71 -0.71
CA ASP A 227 -22.78 -8.92 -1.36
C ASP A 227 -23.24 -7.62 -2.04
N PHE A 228 -23.85 -7.73 -3.22
CA PHE A 228 -24.32 -6.59 -3.99
C PHE A 228 -25.84 -6.47 -3.95
N TYR A 229 -26.34 -5.28 -3.65
CA TYR A 229 -27.77 -5.00 -3.55
C TYR A 229 -28.16 -3.91 -4.55
N LEU A 230 -29.16 -4.19 -5.39
CA LEU A 230 -29.83 -3.17 -6.18
C LEU A 230 -30.84 -2.47 -5.29
N CYS A 231 -30.57 -1.20 -4.98
CA CYS A 231 -31.37 -0.38 -4.10
C CYS A 231 -32.10 0.73 -4.87
N GLU A 232 -33.24 1.12 -4.32
CA GLU A 232 -34.06 2.24 -4.73
C GLU A 232 -34.53 2.97 -3.47
N ASN A 233 -35.05 4.19 -3.63
CA ASN A 233 -35.54 5.04 -2.53
C ASN A 233 -34.45 5.41 -1.51
N ASN A 234 -33.77 6.54 -1.73
CA ASN A 234 -32.79 7.08 -0.79
C ASN A 234 -33.48 7.96 0.27
N TYR A 235 -33.26 7.63 1.55
CA TYR A 235 -33.69 8.45 2.69
C TYR A 235 -32.51 9.27 3.20
N THR A 236 -32.62 10.59 3.12
CA THR A 236 -31.54 11.49 3.54
C THR A 236 -31.47 11.60 5.06
N LEU A 237 -30.24 11.68 5.58
CA LEU A 237 -29.97 12.01 6.97
C LEU A 237 -30.72 13.29 7.38
N THR A 238 -31.44 13.21 8.50
CA THR A 238 -32.17 14.37 9.04
C THR A 238 -31.36 15.11 10.08
N GLU A 239 -30.72 14.36 10.99
CA GLU A 239 -29.91 14.89 12.08
C GLU A 239 -28.77 13.91 12.37
N ALA A 240 -27.60 14.44 12.72
CA ALA A 240 -26.51 13.67 13.28
C ALA A 240 -25.81 14.42 14.41
N SER A 241 -25.41 13.67 15.43
CA SER A 241 -24.67 14.19 16.57
C SER A 241 -23.53 13.27 16.98
N ALA A 242 -22.49 13.87 17.57
CA ALA A 242 -21.37 13.20 18.20
C ALA A 242 -20.93 13.99 19.44
N ASN A 243 -19.79 13.64 20.03
CA ASN A 243 -19.28 14.29 21.25
C ASN A 243 -19.07 15.81 21.09
N GLU A 244 -18.77 16.26 19.87
CA GLU A 244 -18.61 17.67 19.52
C GLU A 244 -19.93 18.44 19.31
N GLY A 245 -21.09 17.76 19.36
CA GLY A 245 -22.41 18.34 19.15
C GLY A 245 -23.01 17.99 17.78
N ASP A 246 -23.74 18.94 17.18
CA ASP A 246 -24.40 18.76 15.87
C ASP A 246 -23.38 18.73 14.73
N ILE A 247 -23.38 17.62 13.99
CA ILE A 247 -22.52 17.35 12.84
C ILE A 247 -23.33 17.08 11.57
N THR A 248 -24.62 17.39 11.57
CA THR A 248 -25.57 17.11 10.49
C THR A 248 -25.07 17.64 9.15
N THR A 249 -24.62 18.90 9.12
CA THR A 249 -24.16 19.55 7.87
C THR A 249 -22.98 18.82 7.24
N LEU A 250 -22.06 18.27 8.04
CA LEU A 250 -20.86 17.57 7.56
C LEU A 250 -21.16 16.16 7.02
N LEU A 251 -22.25 15.53 7.47
CA LEU A 251 -22.58 14.14 7.10
C LEU A 251 -23.76 14.03 6.11
N LYS A 252 -24.53 15.11 5.92
CA LYS A 252 -25.77 15.05 5.14
C LYS A 252 -25.55 14.93 3.64
N ASN A 253 -24.45 15.48 3.12
CA ASN A 253 -24.17 15.51 1.69
C ASN A 253 -22.77 14.96 1.39
N GLU A 254 -22.62 14.34 0.23
CA GLU A 254 -21.32 13.92 -0.30
C GLU A 254 -20.66 15.09 -1.06
N ASP A 255 -20.32 16.16 -0.32
CA ASP A 255 -19.77 17.40 -0.86
C ASP A 255 -18.25 17.53 -0.68
N ARG A 256 -17.60 16.43 -0.28
CA ARG A 256 -16.17 16.34 0.03
C ARG A 256 -15.72 17.18 1.24
N GLN A 257 -16.67 17.69 2.04
CA GLN A 257 -16.36 18.14 3.38
C GLN A 257 -16.41 16.94 4.32
N GLU A 258 -15.33 16.74 5.06
CA GLU A 258 -15.18 15.56 5.91
C GLU A 258 -15.37 15.94 7.37
N ARG A 259 -16.17 15.15 8.08
CA ARG A 259 -16.03 15.04 9.53
C ARG A 259 -14.81 14.17 9.81
N PHE A 260 -13.94 14.63 10.70
CA PHE A 260 -12.88 13.82 11.30
C PHE A 260 -12.78 14.13 12.79
N SER A 261 -12.32 13.15 13.56
CA SER A 261 -12.00 13.31 14.98
C SER A 261 -10.53 13.00 15.23
N PHE A 262 -9.98 13.58 16.29
CA PHE A 262 -8.65 13.21 16.75
C PHE A 262 -8.70 11.83 17.41
N SER A 263 -7.64 11.05 17.19
CA SER A 263 -7.44 9.82 17.94
C SER A 263 -7.19 10.12 19.42
N ASP A 264 -7.63 9.22 20.28
CA ASP A 264 -7.38 9.30 21.71
C ASP A 264 -5.87 9.19 22.00
N GLU A 265 -5.34 10.19 22.71
CA GLU A 265 -3.92 10.33 23.01
C GLU A 265 -3.38 9.24 23.96
N ASN A 266 -4.26 8.61 24.73
CA ASN A 266 -3.93 7.59 25.72
C ASN A 266 -4.28 6.17 25.24
N ASN A 267 -5.21 6.04 24.30
CA ASN A 267 -5.65 4.75 23.79
C ASN A 267 -6.11 4.80 22.33
N LEU A 268 -5.24 4.37 21.39
CA LEU A 268 -5.56 4.34 19.97
C LEU A 268 -6.69 3.38 19.57
N SER A 269 -7.11 2.47 20.46
CA SER A 269 -8.25 1.57 20.25
C SER A 269 -9.59 2.15 20.73
N SER A 270 -9.61 3.36 21.27
CA SER A 270 -10.83 4.03 21.73
C SER A 270 -11.79 4.23 20.56
N LYS A 271 -13.06 3.91 20.80
CA LYS A 271 -14.14 4.07 19.82
C LYS A 271 -14.85 5.40 20.03
N GLU A 272 -15.31 5.99 18.94
CA GLU A 272 -16.26 7.10 18.98
C GLU A 272 -17.66 6.61 18.60
N GLU A 273 -18.67 7.31 19.12
CA GLU A 273 -20.08 7.05 18.80
C GLU A 273 -20.64 8.22 17.99
N VAL A 274 -21.41 7.88 16.95
CA VAL A 274 -22.11 8.83 16.10
C VAL A 274 -23.58 8.42 16.04
N PHE A 275 -24.46 9.34 16.40
CA PHE A 275 -25.90 9.14 16.36
C PHE A 275 -26.45 9.70 15.06
N LEU A 276 -27.23 8.89 14.34
CA LEU A 276 -27.80 9.23 13.04
C LEU A 276 -29.32 9.05 13.08
N SER A 277 -30.05 10.10 12.69
CA SER A 277 -31.51 10.11 12.67
C SER A 277 -32.05 10.28 11.25
N PHE A 278 -32.98 9.41 10.88
CA PHE A 278 -33.66 9.42 9.57
C PHE A 278 -35.17 9.52 9.79
N ASN A 279 -35.75 10.66 9.44
CA ASN A 279 -37.18 10.88 9.56
C ASN A 279 -37.93 10.52 8.28
N ASN A 280 -39.23 10.25 8.40
CA ASN A 280 -40.12 9.95 7.27
C ASN A 280 -39.71 8.75 6.41
N VAL A 281 -39.03 7.78 7.01
CA VAL A 281 -38.68 6.51 6.34
C VAL A 281 -39.96 5.75 6.04
N LYS A 282 -40.12 5.37 4.77
CA LYS A 282 -41.21 4.50 4.30
C LYS A 282 -40.63 3.12 4.00
N ASN A 283 -41.44 2.08 3.98
CA ASN A 283 -41.01 0.71 3.63
C ASN A 283 -39.83 0.21 4.49
N ALA A 284 -39.96 0.29 5.82
CA ALA A 284 -38.88 0.00 6.76
C ALA A 284 -38.45 -1.48 6.84
N ASP A 285 -39.11 -2.38 6.09
CA ASP A 285 -38.88 -3.83 6.18
C ASP A 285 -37.56 -4.28 5.52
N LYS A 286 -36.98 -3.46 4.63
CA LYS A 286 -35.74 -3.76 3.89
C LYS A 286 -34.91 -2.50 3.69
N LEU A 287 -34.18 -2.11 4.73
CA LEU A 287 -33.31 -0.94 4.72
C LEU A 287 -31.83 -1.34 4.69
N GLY A 288 -31.03 -0.48 4.08
CA GLY A 288 -29.56 -0.50 4.21
C GLY A 288 -29.09 0.87 4.70
N LEU A 289 -28.04 0.87 5.52
CA LEU A 289 -27.34 2.10 5.90
C LEU A 289 -26.18 2.30 4.91
N LEU A 290 -26.19 3.45 4.22
CA LEU A 290 -25.07 3.87 3.39
C LEU A 290 -24.14 4.76 4.23
N LEU A 291 -22.86 4.39 4.27
CA LEU A 291 -21.80 5.19 4.86
C LEU A 291 -20.77 5.50 3.79
N ASN A 292 -20.48 6.79 3.60
CA ASN A 292 -19.38 7.24 2.76
C ASN A 292 -18.27 7.76 3.69
N PHE A 293 -17.13 7.09 3.68
CA PHE A 293 -16.00 7.40 4.54
C PHE A 293 -14.71 6.92 3.90
N ARG A 294 -13.59 7.48 4.35
CA ARG A 294 -12.25 6.98 4.06
C ARG A 294 -11.51 6.69 5.35
N GLN A 295 -10.52 5.79 5.26
CA GLN A 295 -9.66 5.51 6.40
C GLN A 295 -8.72 6.69 6.66
N THR A 296 -8.46 6.98 7.93
CA THR A 296 -7.38 7.91 8.30
C THR A 296 -6.02 7.25 8.08
N LEU A 297 -4.95 8.02 8.19
CA LEU A 297 -3.57 7.50 8.13
C LEU A 297 -3.19 6.62 9.34
N MET A 298 -4.10 6.37 10.29
CA MET A 298 -3.83 5.57 11.49
C MET A 298 -3.34 4.16 11.12
N THR A 299 -4.02 3.50 10.18
CA THR A 299 -3.63 2.15 9.72
C THR A 299 -2.22 2.17 9.14
N THR A 300 -1.90 3.19 8.34
CA THR A 300 -0.57 3.41 7.76
C THR A 300 0.48 3.63 8.85
N TYR A 301 0.22 4.53 9.80
CA TYR A 301 1.08 4.79 10.95
C TYR A 301 1.41 3.51 11.70
N PHE A 302 0.41 2.67 11.98
CA PHE A 302 0.61 1.40 12.67
C PHE A 302 1.49 0.42 11.91
N ILE A 303 1.27 0.25 10.60
CA ILE A 303 2.08 -0.66 9.77
C ILE A 303 3.55 -0.23 9.75
N TYR A 304 3.80 1.05 9.45
CA TYR A 304 5.17 1.57 9.38
C TYR A 304 5.84 1.60 10.75
N SER A 305 5.10 1.86 11.82
CA SER A 305 5.59 1.73 13.19
C SER A 305 6.00 0.30 13.50
N ALA A 306 5.17 -0.69 13.14
CA ALA A 306 5.51 -2.10 13.33
C ALA A 306 6.79 -2.48 12.58
N MET A 307 6.90 -2.06 11.31
CA MET A 307 8.12 -2.30 10.52
C MET A 307 9.34 -1.62 11.14
N GLY A 308 9.17 -0.40 11.67
CA GLY A 308 10.22 0.30 12.42
C GLY A 308 10.66 -0.46 13.67
N TYR A 309 9.72 -1.01 14.44
CA TYR A 309 10.02 -1.85 15.60
C TYR A 309 10.69 -3.18 15.24
N MET A 310 10.39 -3.73 14.06
CA MET A 310 11.07 -4.93 13.55
C MET A 310 12.54 -4.66 13.18
N GLY A 311 12.92 -3.40 12.94
CA GLY A 311 14.31 -3.02 12.66
C GLY A 311 14.89 -3.74 11.44
N ASP A 312 16.11 -4.23 11.57
CA ASP A 312 16.83 -4.98 10.53
C ASP A 312 16.23 -6.37 10.24
N GLU A 313 15.45 -6.92 11.17
CA GLU A 313 14.80 -8.23 11.04
C GLU A 313 13.52 -8.18 10.17
N VAL A 314 13.07 -7.00 9.74
CA VAL A 314 11.82 -6.85 8.96
C VAL A 314 11.84 -7.75 7.71
N GLY A 315 12.95 -7.80 6.99
CA GLY A 315 13.08 -8.66 5.81
C GLY A 315 12.94 -10.15 6.14
N ASP A 316 13.51 -10.57 7.28
CA ASP A 316 13.46 -11.96 7.75
C ASP A 316 12.06 -12.37 8.18
N ILE A 317 11.32 -11.47 8.82
CA ILE A 317 9.93 -11.69 9.21
C ILE A 317 9.05 -11.88 7.98
N PHE A 318 9.16 -10.98 6.99
CA PHE A 318 8.38 -11.10 5.75
C PHE A 318 8.75 -12.35 4.95
N ALA A 319 10.04 -12.71 4.88
CA ALA A 319 10.47 -13.97 4.26
C ALA A 319 9.89 -15.20 4.99
N LYS A 320 9.88 -15.19 6.33
CA LYS A 320 9.24 -16.25 7.13
C LYS A 320 7.73 -16.33 6.89
N MET A 321 7.03 -15.20 6.79
CA MET A 321 5.59 -15.17 6.47
C MET A 321 5.26 -15.80 5.12
N GLU A 322 6.14 -15.65 4.13
CA GLU A 322 5.94 -16.21 2.79
C GLU A 322 6.26 -17.70 2.72
N MET A 323 7.22 -18.15 3.52
CA MET A 323 7.71 -19.53 3.50
C MET A 323 7.02 -20.44 4.54
N ASN A 324 6.40 -19.87 5.59
CA ASN A 324 5.79 -20.61 6.68
C ASN A 324 4.32 -20.25 6.87
N LYS A 325 3.43 -21.21 6.61
CA LYS A 325 1.98 -21.06 6.72
C LYS A 325 1.51 -20.77 8.16
N GLU A 326 2.14 -21.36 9.17
CA GLU A 326 1.80 -21.12 10.59
C GLU A 326 2.12 -19.68 10.97
N THR A 327 3.30 -19.17 10.59
CA THR A 327 3.67 -17.76 10.80
C THR A 327 2.71 -16.83 10.07
N LYS A 328 2.35 -17.14 8.83
CA LYS A 328 1.36 -16.38 8.06
C LYS A 328 0.01 -16.28 8.78
N GLU A 329 -0.52 -17.40 9.27
CA GLU A 329 -1.82 -17.41 9.96
C GLU A 329 -1.76 -16.71 11.32
N LYS A 330 -0.66 -16.82 12.08
CA LYS A 330 -0.47 -16.08 13.34
C LYS A 330 -0.47 -14.57 13.14
N LEU A 331 0.13 -14.10 12.05
CA LEU A 331 0.21 -12.68 11.70
C LEU A 331 -0.98 -12.19 10.86
N LYS A 332 -1.92 -13.08 10.52
CA LYS A 332 -3.09 -12.76 9.71
C LYS A 332 -4.04 -11.81 10.45
N GLY A 333 -4.42 -10.74 9.77
CA GLY A 333 -5.18 -9.63 10.34
C GLY A 333 -4.30 -8.64 11.14
N GLY A 334 -3.09 -9.03 11.53
CA GLY A 334 -2.06 -8.17 12.12
C GLY A 334 -2.60 -7.15 13.13
N ILE A 335 -2.12 -5.91 13.00
CA ILE A 335 -2.52 -4.76 13.81
C ILE A 335 -3.96 -4.29 13.48
N LYS A 336 -4.51 -4.62 12.31
CA LYS A 336 -5.89 -4.22 11.96
C LYS A 336 -6.92 -4.78 12.94
N LYS A 337 -6.65 -5.93 13.57
CA LYS A 337 -7.52 -6.51 14.60
C LYS A 337 -7.70 -5.59 15.81
N GLU A 338 -6.69 -4.81 16.16
CA GLU A 338 -6.71 -3.91 17.32
C GLU A 338 -7.49 -2.62 17.04
N LEU A 339 -7.55 -2.19 15.77
CA LEU A 339 -8.30 -1.00 15.35
C LEU A 339 -9.82 -1.21 15.29
N GLY A 340 -10.27 -2.47 15.23
CA GLY A 340 -11.69 -2.81 15.18
C GLY A 340 -12.37 -2.44 13.86
N ASN A 341 -13.70 -2.57 13.86
CA ASN A 341 -14.59 -2.23 12.73
C ASN A 341 -15.61 -1.16 13.17
N ILE A 342 -16.40 -0.66 12.21
CA ILE A 342 -17.58 0.14 12.50
C ILE A 342 -18.69 -0.78 13.01
N ASP A 343 -19.10 -0.58 14.26
CA ASP A 343 -20.26 -1.28 14.83
C ASP A 343 -21.53 -0.46 14.57
N ILE A 344 -22.59 -1.12 14.11
CA ILE A 344 -23.87 -0.48 13.77
C ILE A 344 -24.95 -1.03 14.67
N TYR A 345 -25.65 -0.13 15.37
CA TYR A 345 -26.77 -0.45 16.24
C TYR A 345 -28.02 0.27 15.75
N LEU A 346 -29.15 -0.44 15.69
CA LEU A 346 -30.45 0.18 15.50
C LEU A 346 -31.02 0.52 16.88
N TRP A 347 -31.17 1.81 17.17
CA TRP A 347 -31.79 2.25 18.41
C TRP A 347 -33.26 1.83 18.46
N ASN A 348 -33.67 1.24 19.59
CA ASN A 348 -35.04 0.83 19.83
C ASN A 348 -35.57 1.50 21.10
N GLU A 349 -36.37 2.55 20.95
CA GLU A 349 -36.97 3.32 22.04
C GLU A 349 -37.91 2.50 22.95
N GLN A 350 -38.35 1.31 22.53
CA GLN A 350 -39.21 0.47 23.38
C GLN A 350 -38.41 -0.45 24.31
N LYS A 351 -37.09 -0.56 24.10
CA LYS A 351 -36.21 -1.46 24.86
C LYS A 351 -35.18 -0.74 25.74
N ASN A 352 -34.93 0.54 25.48
CA ASN A 352 -34.03 1.43 26.22
C ASN A 352 -34.80 2.70 26.59
#